data_AF-A0A117IEJ6-F1
#
_entry.id   AF-A0A117IEJ6-F1
#
_cell.length_a   1.000
_cell.length_b   1.000
_cell.length_c   1.000
_cell.angle_alpha   90.00
_cell.angle_beta   90.00
_cell.angle_gamma   90.00
#
_symmetry.space_group_name_H-M   'P 1'
#
loop_
_entity.id
_entity.type
_entity.pdbx_description
1 polymer ?
#
loop_
_entity_poly.entity_id
_entity_poly.type
_entity_poly.pdbx_seq_one_letter_code
_entity_poly.pdbx_strand_id
1 'polypeptide(L)'
;MVESVATDRYTPRKPGNVLPTKLRGGVMAAKLRLLSASTGLVAALVSAVIVGWQSSPSDGAAAGPLQLDVTDLPMTNVSTTIKWPVIETTDPSPFDPCNDIPFDAIQRIGLAFTPPEPEDSLRCHYDAGNYQMAVEAFVWRTYEQTIPADAVELDIDGHRAAQYWIMKPTDWNDRWWVTCMIAFKTSYGVIQQSLFYSPIHSPERPDCLQINLQRAHELAPYYKF
;
A
#
# COMPACT_ATOMS: atom_id res chain seq x y z
N MET A 1 -54.60 15.49 28.05
CA MET A 1 -53.73 16.25 28.98
C MET A 1 -52.80 15.27 29.67
N VAL A 2 -51.56 15.15 29.20
CA VAL A 2 -50.31 14.77 29.89
C VAL A 2 -49.23 15.00 28.81
N GLU A 3 -48.73 16.23 28.69
CA GLU A 3 -47.41 16.69 29.15
C GLU A 3 -46.23 16.18 28.32
N SER A 4 -45.70 17.13 27.55
CA SER A 4 -44.54 17.05 26.65
C SER A 4 -43.26 17.03 27.49
N VAL A 5 -42.46 15.97 27.37
CA VAL A 5 -41.12 15.94 27.98
C VAL A 5 -40.15 16.64 27.04
N ALA A 6 -39.56 17.69 27.61
CA ALA A 6 -38.75 18.69 26.95
C ALA A 6 -37.39 18.19 26.50
N THR A 7 -36.94 18.83 25.43
CA THR A 7 -35.62 18.84 24.82
C THR A 7 -34.54 19.28 25.81
N ASP A 8 -33.56 18.41 26.06
CA ASP A 8 -32.37 18.77 26.84
C ASP A 8 -31.42 19.60 25.95
N ARG A 9 -31.30 20.89 26.27
CA ARG A 9 -30.49 21.86 25.55
C ARG A 9 -29.06 21.83 26.09
N TYR A 10 -28.12 21.42 25.25
CA TYR A 10 -26.69 21.59 25.44
C TYR A 10 -26.31 23.06 25.67
N THR A 11 -25.86 23.40 26.88
CA THR A 11 -25.31 24.72 27.23
C THR A 11 -23.78 24.75 27.07
N PRO A 12 -23.20 25.68 26.29
CA PRO A 12 -21.75 25.81 26.20
C PRO A 12 -21.16 26.50 27.43
N ARG A 13 -20.10 25.92 28.03
CA ARG A 13 -19.27 26.55 29.07
C ARG A 13 -18.53 27.75 28.50
N LYS A 14 -18.61 28.91 29.17
CA LYS A 14 -17.78 30.10 28.93
C LYS A 14 -16.31 29.81 29.25
N PRO A 15 -15.35 30.17 28.38
CA PRO A 15 -13.94 30.22 28.75
C PRO A 15 -13.66 31.49 29.60
N GLY A 16 -13.05 31.28 30.77
CA GLY A 16 -12.65 32.35 31.68
C GLY A 16 -11.41 33.12 31.20
N ASN A 17 -11.40 34.41 31.50
CA ASN A 17 -10.33 35.36 31.23
C ASN A 17 -9.02 34.96 31.93
N VAL A 18 -7.92 34.84 31.16
CA VAL A 18 -6.55 34.80 31.68
C VAL A 18 -5.80 36.02 31.13
N LEU A 19 -5.37 36.88 32.05
CA LEU A 19 -4.60 38.10 31.81
C LEU A 19 -3.14 37.76 31.41
N PRO A 20 -2.46 38.53 30.53
CA PRO A 20 -1.13 38.20 30.06
C PRO A 20 -0.04 38.62 31.06
N THR A 21 0.71 37.65 31.58
CA THR A 21 1.95 37.91 32.35
C THR A 21 3.12 38.08 31.39
N LYS A 22 3.54 39.34 31.25
CA LYS A 22 4.75 39.78 30.56
C LYS A 22 5.99 39.33 31.34
N LEU A 23 6.73 38.34 30.85
CA LEU A 23 8.12 38.09 31.28
C LEU A 23 9.10 38.41 30.15
N ARG A 24 9.87 39.47 30.38
CA ARG A 24 11.14 39.78 29.70
C ARG A 24 12.12 38.63 29.94
N GLY A 25 12.77 38.17 28.88
CA GLY A 25 13.87 37.21 28.95
C GLY A 25 14.61 37.11 27.62
N GLY A 26 15.21 38.22 27.20
CA GLY A 26 16.15 38.22 26.08
C GLY A 26 17.52 37.68 26.50
N VAL A 27 18.29 37.29 25.47
CA VAL A 27 19.75 37.03 25.48
C VAL A 27 20.21 35.61 25.85
N MET A 28 19.70 34.54 25.20
CA MET A 28 20.40 33.24 25.12
C MET A 28 20.14 32.46 23.81
N ALA A 29 19.83 33.12 22.68
CA ALA A 29 19.52 32.41 21.41
C ALA A 29 20.50 32.68 20.26
N ALA A 30 21.53 33.52 20.46
CA ALA A 30 22.45 33.92 19.38
C ALA A 30 23.84 33.26 19.45
N LYS A 31 24.18 32.55 20.54
CA LYS A 31 25.50 31.93 20.74
C LYS A 31 25.56 30.42 20.47
N LEU A 32 24.43 29.78 20.16
CA LEU A 32 24.33 28.33 19.91
C LEU A 32 24.05 28.01 18.42
N ARG A 33 24.63 28.79 17.50
CA ARG A 33 24.61 28.48 16.05
C ARG A 33 26.00 28.52 15.39
N LEU A 34 27.06 28.81 16.15
CA LEU A 34 28.44 28.87 15.64
C LEU A 34 29.30 27.63 15.99
N LEU A 35 28.78 26.65 16.74
CA LEU A 35 29.54 25.47 17.16
C LEU A 35 29.10 24.15 16.50
N SER A 36 27.99 24.16 15.76
CA SER A 36 27.50 22.98 14.99
C SER A 36 27.96 22.98 13.52
N ALA A 37 28.63 24.04 13.06
CA ALA A 37 29.15 24.15 11.69
C ALA A 37 30.61 23.66 11.55
N SER A 38 31.33 23.44 12.66
CA SER A 38 32.75 23.06 12.63
C SER A 38 33.03 21.56 12.80
N THR A 39 32.07 20.76 13.26
CA THR A 39 32.24 19.30 13.43
C THR A 39 31.87 18.49 12.18
N GLY A 40 31.00 19.01 11.31
CA GLY A 40 30.61 18.34 10.07
C GLY A 40 31.71 18.28 9.01
N LEU A 41 32.55 19.32 8.94
CA LEU A 41 33.60 19.41 7.92
C LEU A 41 34.80 18.48 8.22
N VAL A 42 35.05 18.18 9.49
CA VAL A 42 36.10 17.22 9.91
C VAL A 42 35.67 15.78 9.62
N ALA A 43 34.39 15.44 9.84
CA ALA A 43 33.88 14.11 9.55
C ALA A 43 33.88 13.77 8.04
N ALA A 44 33.65 14.76 7.16
CA ALA A 44 33.69 14.56 5.71
C ALA A 44 35.12 14.33 5.17
N LEU A 45 36.15 14.97 5.76
CA LEU A 45 37.54 14.82 5.32
C LEU A 45 38.13 13.45 5.66
N VAL A 46 37.73 12.85 6.78
CA VAL A 46 38.23 11.52 7.19
C VAL A 46 37.72 10.42 6.25
N SER A 47 36.47 10.51 5.78
CA SER A 47 35.88 9.55 4.84
C SER A 47 36.59 9.53 3.48
N ALA A 48 37.00 10.69 2.98
CA ALA A 48 37.69 10.80 1.69
C ALA A 48 39.10 10.18 1.70
N VAL A 49 39.80 10.24 2.85
CA VAL A 49 41.15 9.67 2.98
C VAL A 49 41.11 8.14 3.04
N ILE A 50 40.10 7.54 3.69
CA ILE A 50 40.01 6.07 3.79
C ILE A 50 39.69 5.44 2.42
N VAL A 51 38.84 6.07 1.61
CA VAL A 51 38.46 5.54 0.28
C VAL A 51 39.62 5.68 -0.72
N GLY A 52 40.50 6.69 -0.58
CA GLY A 52 41.65 6.87 -1.46
C GLY A 52 42.80 5.88 -1.28
N TRP A 53 42.88 5.19 -0.13
CA TRP A 53 43.99 4.27 0.16
C TRP A 53 43.73 2.82 -0.27
N GLN A 54 42.50 2.45 -0.63
CA GLN A 54 42.18 1.09 -1.09
C GLN A 54 42.31 0.88 -2.61
N SER A 55 42.56 1.93 -3.40
CA SER A 55 42.72 1.82 -4.86
C SER A 55 44.19 1.76 -5.28
N SER A 56 44.93 0.78 -4.78
CA SER A 56 46.21 0.39 -5.39
C SER A 56 46.00 -0.90 -6.18
N PRO A 57 45.89 -0.87 -7.52
CA PRO A 57 46.14 -2.05 -8.33
C PRO A 57 47.65 -2.25 -8.37
N SER A 58 48.14 -3.25 -7.64
CA SER A 58 49.39 -3.90 -7.98
C SER A 58 49.24 -4.54 -9.36
N ASP A 59 50.00 -4.07 -10.34
CA ASP A 59 50.74 -4.95 -11.26
C ASP A 59 51.67 -4.13 -12.15
N GLY A 60 52.96 -4.43 -12.04
CA GLY A 60 53.94 -4.03 -13.03
C GLY A 60 54.02 -5.09 -14.11
N ALA A 61 53.88 -4.69 -15.37
CA ALA A 61 54.57 -5.30 -16.51
C ALA A 61 54.33 -4.50 -17.81
N ALA A 62 55.45 -4.08 -18.40
CA ALA A 62 55.71 -3.88 -19.84
C ALA A 62 54.68 -3.14 -20.72
N ALA A 63 55.09 -1.96 -21.20
CA ALA A 63 54.47 -1.22 -22.28
C ALA A 63 54.52 -1.97 -23.63
N GLY A 64 53.34 -2.28 -24.18
CA GLY A 64 53.09 -2.71 -25.55
C GLY A 64 51.57 -2.79 -25.78
N PRO A 65 51.05 -2.55 -27.00
CA PRO A 65 49.62 -2.66 -27.26
C PRO A 65 49.17 -4.11 -27.03
N LEU A 66 48.28 -4.31 -26.06
CA LEU A 66 47.73 -5.60 -25.69
C LEU A 66 46.75 -6.05 -26.79
N GLN A 67 47.16 -6.99 -27.62
CA GLN A 67 46.33 -7.60 -28.66
C GLN A 67 45.74 -8.89 -28.09
N LEU A 68 44.42 -8.88 -27.82
CA LEU A 68 43.66 -10.03 -27.35
C LEU A 68 43.03 -10.72 -28.56
N ASP A 69 43.56 -11.87 -28.96
CA ASP A 69 42.96 -12.71 -30.00
C ASP A 69 42.05 -13.77 -29.36
N VAL A 70 40.81 -13.90 -29.86
CA VAL A 70 39.73 -14.68 -29.22
C VAL A 70 39.99 -16.20 -29.32
N THR A 71 40.92 -16.61 -30.18
CA THR A 71 41.31 -18.01 -30.37
C THR A 71 42.30 -18.56 -29.34
N ASP A 72 42.92 -17.72 -28.51
CA ASP A 72 43.91 -18.15 -27.52
C ASP A 72 43.31 -18.54 -26.16
N LEU A 73 41.97 -18.54 -26.04
CA LEU A 73 41.27 -19.03 -24.85
C LEU A 73 40.99 -20.54 -24.99
N PRO A 74 41.62 -21.42 -24.17
CA PRO A 74 41.33 -22.85 -24.22
C PRO A 74 39.91 -23.11 -23.68
N MET A 75 38.91 -23.13 -24.57
CA MET A 75 37.52 -23.48 -24.25
C MET A 75 37.33 -24.99 -24.08
N THR A 76 38.18 -25.66 -23.30
CA THR A 76 38.09 -27.10 -23.05
C THR A 76 38.17 -27.45 -21.57
N ASN A 77 37.57 -26.63 -20.69
CA ASN A 77 37.05 -27.10 -19.40
C ASN A 77 36.19 -26.02 -18.70
N VAL A 78 35.05 -25.65 -19.28
CA VAL A 78 34.08 -24.82 -18.56
C VAL A 78 33.28 -25.74 -17.65
N SER A 79 33.81 -26.01 -16.45
CA SER A 79 32.97 -26.43 -15.33
C SER A 79 32.05 -25.26 -15.03
N THR A 80 30.75 -25.40 -15.30
CA THR A 80 29.72 -24.42 -14.96
C THR A 80 29.48 -24.40 -13.45
N THR A 81 30.52 -24.11 -12.67
CA THR A 81 30.36 -23.70 -11.27
C THR A 81 29.87 -22.26 -11.28
N ILE A 82 28.57 -22.10 -11.52
CA ILE A 82 27.87 -20.84 -11.37
C ILE A 82 27.96 -20.49 -9.87
N LYS A 83 28.76 -19.46 -9.55
CA LYS A 83 29.08 -19.02 -8.18
C LYS A 83 27.89 -18.40 -7.43
N TRP A 84 26.75 -18.26 -8.08
CA TRP A 84 25.54 -17.69 -7.49
C TRP A 84 24.43 -18.72 -7.55
N PRO A 85 23.60 -18.86 -6.50
CA PRO A 85 22.37 -19.60 -6.67
C PRO A 85 21.63 -18.91 -7.82
N VAL A 86 21.41 -19.64 -8.91
CA VAL A 86 20.35 -19.28 -9.85
C VAL A 86 19.08 -19.46 -9.03
N ILE A 87 18.66 -18.38 -8.37
CA ILE A 87 17.30 -18.28 -7.88
C ILE A 87 16.49 -18.30 -9.15
N GLU A 88 15.70 -19.35 -9.37
CA GLU A 88 14.58 -19.28 -10.31
C GLU A 88 13.67 -18.19 -9.75
N THR A 89 13.96 -16.93 -10.08
CA THR A 89 12.96 -15.87 -10.05
C THR A 89 12.06 -16.14 -11.25
N THR A 90 11.23 -17.19 -11.15
CA THR A 90 9.84 -16.99 -11.51
C THR A 90 9.42 -15.82 -10.63
N ASP A 91 9.46 -14.62 -11.19
CA ASP A 91 8.72 -13.49 -10.67
C ASP A 91 7.33 -13.69 -11.25
N PRO A 92 6.44 -14.49 -10.62
CA PRO A 92 5.07 -14.56 -11.09
C PRO A 92 4.56 -13.13 -11.02
N SER A 93 4.19 -12.57 -12.18
CA SER A 93 3.47 -11.30 -12.19
C SER A 93 2.37 -11.40 -11.14
N PRO A 94 2.35 -10.51 -10.15
CA PRO A 94 1.31 -10.54 -9.13
C PRO A 94 -0.05 -10.40 -9.81
N PHE A 95 -1.09 -10.90 -9.14
CA PHE A 95 -2.45 -10.85 -9.67
C PHE A 95 -2.81 -9.41 -10.06
N ASP A 96 -3.18 -9.22 -11.32
CA ASP A 96 -3.61 -7.93 -11.85
C ASP A 96 -5.09 -8.05 -12.23
N PRO A 97 -6.02 -7.59 -11.38
CA PRO A 97 -7.44 -7.80 -11.58
C PRO A 97 -7.99 -7.17 -12.87
N CYS A 98 -7.36 -6.11 -13.39
CA CYS A 98 -7.80 -5.48 -14.64
C CYS A 98 -7.43 -6.30 -15.87
N ASN A 99 -6.33 -7.04 -15.82
CA ASN A 99 -5.84 -7.84 -16.95
C ASN A 99 -6.19 -9.34 -16.83
N ASP A 100 -6.25 -9.85 -15.61
CA ASP A 100 -6.42 -11.28 -15.33
C ASP A 100 -7.89 -11.71 -15.25
N ILE A 101 -8.81 -10.81 -14.89
CA ILE A 101 -10.25 -11.14 -14.85
C ILE A 101 -10.84 -10.90 -16.25
N PRO A 102 -11.45 -11.93 -16.87
CA PRO A 102 -12.04 -11.77 -18.20
C PRO A 102 -13.14 -10.70 -18.20
N PHE A 103 -13.08 -9.77 -19.16
CA PHE A 103 -14.06 -8.69 -19.26
C PHE A 103 -15.50 -9.22 -19.44
N ASP A 104 -15.70 -10.35 -20.11
CA ASP A 104 -17.01 -11.00 -20.24
C ASP A 104 -17.57 -11.46 -18.88
N ALA A 105 -16.69 -11.86 -17.95
CA ALA A 105 -17.09 -12.23 -16.59
C ALA A 105 -17.58 -10.99 -15.83
N ILE A 106 -16.81 -9.90 -15.85
CA ILE A 106 -17.17 -8.61 -15.24
C ILE A 106 -18.49 -8.07 -15.81
N GLN A 107 -18.67 -8.14 -17.13
CA GLN A 107 -19.88 -7.69 -17.78
C GLN A 107 -21.09 -8.56 -17.41
N ARG A 108 -20.93 -9.89 -17.38
CA ARG A 108 -22.00 -10.84 -17.03
C ARG A 108 -22.50 -10.64 -15.60
N ILE A 109 -21.62 -10.26 -14.67
CA ILE A 109 -22.00 -9.98 -13.28
C ILE A 109 -22.51 -8.54 -13.09
N GLY A 110 -22.44 -7.69 -14.12
CA GLY A 110 -22.96 -6.33 -14.09
C GLY A 110 -22.05 -5.32 -13.37
N LEU A 111 -20.73 -5.54 -13.43
CA LEU A 111 -19.70 -4.65 -12.89
C LEU A 111 -18.98 -3.81 -13.97
N ALA A 112 -19.52 -3.79 -15.19
CA ALA A 112 -19.00 -3.04 -16.33
C ALA A 112 -19.98 -1.96 -16.83
N PHE A 113 -20.65 -1.24 -15.92
CA PHE A 113 -21.50 -0.10 -16.29
C PHE A 113 -20.67 0.99 -16.98
N THR A 114 -19.51 1.31 -16.42
CA THR A 114 -18.39 1.92 -17.14
C THR A 114 -17.30 0.86 -17.37
N PRO A 115 -16.43 1.05 -18.38
CA PRO A 115 -15.29 0.15 -18.58
C PRO A 115 -14.41 0.09 -17.32
N PRO A 116 -13.87 -1.10 -16.94
CA PRO A 116 -12.95 -1.23 -15.83
C PRO A 116 -11.73 -0.32 -16.02
N GLU A 117 -11.36 0.39 -14.96
CA GLU A 117 -10.26 1.36 -14.98
C GLU A 117 -9.11 0.84 -14.09
N PRO A 118 -7.89 0.66 -14.64
CA PRO A 118 -6.73 0.35 -13.82
C PRO A 118 -6.34 1.59 -13.00
N GLU A 119 -6.16 1.38 -11.71
CA GLU A 119 -5.64 2.36 -10.77
C GLU A 119 -4.20 2.00 -10.35
N ASP A 120 -3.62 2.79 -9.45
CA ASP A 120 -2.31 2.51 -8.87
C ASP A 120 -2.33 1.19 -8.06
N SER A 121 -1.16 0.56 -7.89
CA SER A 121 -0.95 -0.57 -6.96
C SER A 121 -1.74 -1.86 -7.26
N LEU A 122 -1.85 -2.27 -8.53
CA LEU A 122 -2.56 -3.51 -8.95
C LEU A 122 -4.03 -3.50 -8.54
N ARG A 123 -4.63 -2.31 -8.53
CA ARG A 123 -6.03 -2.07 -8.24
C ARG A 123 -6.80 -1.90 -9.54
N CYS A 124 -7.94 -2.57 -9.64
CA CYS A 124 -8.86 -2.39 -10.74
C CYS A 124 -10.19 -1.88 -10.21
N HIS A 125 -10.67 -0.77 -10.78
CA HIS A 125 -11.96 -0.18 -10.46
C HIS A 125 -13.04 -0.75 -11.37
N TYR A 126 -14.19 -1.07 -10.78
CA TYR A 126 -15.38 -1.60 -11.44
C TYR A 126 -16.61 -0.78 -11.05
N ASP A 127 -17.55 -0.68 -11.99
CA ASP A 127 -18.75 0.13 -11.81
C ASP A 127 -20.01 -0.69 -12.05
N ALA A 128 -20.88 -0.76 -11.04
CA ALA A 128 -22.18 -1.42 -11.11
C ALA A 128 -23.35 -0.45 -11.37
N GLY A 129 -23.06 0.82 -11.67
CA GLY A 129 -24.00 1.94 -11.84
C GLY A 129 -24.56 2.48 -10.52
N ASN A 130 -24.96 1.57 -9.62
CA ASN A 130 -25.51 1.94 -8.30
C ASN A 130 -24.48 1.84 -7.16
N TYR A 131 -23.35 1.17 -7.38
CA TYR A 131 -22.23 1.13 -6.46
C TYR A 131 -20.96 0.89 -7.25
N GLN A 132 -19.83 1.18 -6.63
CA GLN A 132 -18.52 0.97 -7.20
C GLN A 132 -17.84 -0.16 -6.44
N MET A 133 -16.94 -0.86 -7.12
CA MET A 133 -16.11 -1.89 -6.53
C MET A 133 -14.68 -1.72 -6.98
N ALA A 134 -13.75 -2.18 -6.16
CA ALA A 134 -12.37 -2.26 -6.58
C ALA A 134 -11.70 -3.50 -6.01
N VAL A 135 -10.96 -4.21 -6.86
CA VAL A 135 -10.17 -5.37 -6.46
C VAL A 135 -8.71 -4.99 -6.53
N GLU A 136 -7.96 -5.28 -5.49
CA GLU A 136 -6.55 -4.91 -5.39
C GLU A 136 -5.73 -6.05 -4.80
N ALA A 137 -4.58 -6.33 -5.42
CA ALA A 137 -3.63 -7.31 -4.92
C ALA A 137 -2.50 -6.63 -4.16
N PHE A 138 -2.35 -6.95 -2.88
CA PHE A 138 -1.26 -6.43 -2.06
C PHE A 138 -0.23 -7.53 -1.78
N VAL A 139 1.00 -7.30 -2.25
CA VAL A 139 2.15 -8.20 -2.03
C VAL A 139 2.99 -7.83 -0.80
N TRP A 140 2.80 -6.63 -0.25
CA TRP A 140 3.65 -6.08 0.82
C TRP A 140 3.07 -6.19 2.23
N ARG A 141 1.83 -6.69 2.39
CA ARG A 141 1.16 -6.88 3.68
C ARG A 141 0.57 -8.28 3.78
N THR A 142 0.56 -8.84 4.99
CA THR A 142 -0.07 -10.13 5.23
C THR A 142 -1.57 -9.99 5.47
N TYR A 143 -2.29 -11.11 5.33
CA TYR A 143 -3.70 -11.20 5.68
C TYR A 143 -3.97 -10.74 7.12
N GLU A 144 -3.19 -11.22 8.08
CA GLU A 144 -3.34 -10.90 9.50
C GLU A 144 -3.03 -9.43 9.82
N GLN A 145 -2.19 -8.77 9.02
CA GLN A 145 -1.92 -7.32 9.15
C GLN A 145 -3.00 -6.45 8.51
N THR A 146 -3.80 -7.01 7.59
CA THR A 146 -4.81 -6.28 6.82
C THR A 146 -6.14 -6.20 7.56
N ILE A 147 -6.53 -7.28 8.23
CA ILE A 147 -7.85 -7.40 8.83
C ILE A 147 -7.92 -6.66 10.19
N PRO A 148 -8.99 -5.88 10.45
CA PRO A 148 -9.21 -5.29 11.75
C PRO A 148 -9.69 -6.34 12.77
N ALA A 149 -9.65 -6.01 14.06
CA ALA A 149 -10.01 -6.93 15.14
C ALA A 149 -11.50 -7.32 15.16
N ASP A 150 -12.37 -6.51 14.55
CA ASP A 150 -13.80 -6.73 14.40
C ASP A 150 -14.17 -7.42 13.07
N ALA A 151 -13.17 -7.85 12.29
CA ALA A 151 -13.41 -8.59 11.06
C ALA A 151 -14.04 -9.96 11.33
N VAL A 152 -14.97 -10.35 10.47
CA VAL A 152 -15.60 -11.67 10.51
C VAL A 152 -14.86 -12.54 9.50
N GLU A 153 -14.12 -13.53 9.99
CA GLU A 153 -13.49 -14.54 9.14
C GLU A 153 -14.54 -15.54 8.61
N LEU A 154 -14.39 -15.90 7.35
CA LEU A 154 -15.24 -16.84 6.63
C LEU A 154 -14.44 -17.60 5.57
N ASP A 155 -15.07 -18.63 5.01
CA ASP A 155 -14.58 -19.35 3.84
C ASP A 155 -15.42 -18.93 2.63
N ILE A 156 -14.77 -18.49 1.56
CA ILE A 156 -15.40 -18.15 0.29
C ILE A 156 -14.78 -19.08 -0.76
N ASP A 157 -15.57 -20.03 -1.24
CA ASP A 157 -15.20 -21.01 -2.25
C ASP A 157 -13.91 -21.80 -1.95
N GLY A 158 -13.66 -22.12 -0.68
CA GLY A 158 -12.47 -22.85 -0.22
C GLY A 158 -11.28 -21.96 0.12
N HIS A 159 -11.44 -20.64 0.08
CA HIS A 159 -10.41 -19.66 0.40
C HIS A 159 -10.71 -18.94 1.71
N ARG A 160 -9.70 -18.86 2.58
CA ARG A 160 -9.80 -18.10 3.84
C ARG A 160 -9.92 -16.61 3.52
N ALA A 161 -11.03 -16.02 3.95
CA ALA A 161 -11.34 -14.63 3.74
C ALA A 161 -11.89 -13.98 5.01
N ALA A 162 -11.89 -12.66 5.05
CA ALA A 162 -12.52 -11.88 6.12
C ALA A 162 -13.30 -10.72 5.54
N GLN A 163 -14.54 -10.55 5.99
CA GLN A 163 -15.35 -9.38 5.69
C GLN A 163 -15.31 -8.40 6.86
N TYR A 164 -15.24 -7.11 6.56
CA TYR A 164 -15.22 -6.06 7.57
C TYR A 164 -15.68 -4.73 7.00
N TRP A 165 -16.07 -3.84 7.91
CA TRP A 165 -16.32 -2.45 7.58
C TRP A 165 -15.01 -1.66 7.61
N ILE A 166 -14.81 -0.80 6.62
CA ILE A 166 -13.79 0.25 6.72
C ILE A 166 -14.51 1.54 7.06
N MET A 167 -14.47 1.89 8.34
CA MET A 167 -14.86 3.22 8.81
C MET A 167 -13.60 3.96 9.23
N LYS A 168 -13.18 4.96 8.44
CA LYS A 168 -12.12 5.87 8.88
C LYS A 168 -12.69 6.82 9.96
N PRO A 169 -11.99 7.05 11.10
CA PRO A 169 -12.50 7.84 12.25
C PRO A 169 -12.81 9.33 12.01
N THR A 170 -12.80 9.83 10.77
CA THR A 170 -13.17 11.21 10.42
C THR A 170 -14.64 11.38 10.03
N ASP A 171 -15.35 10.29 9.72
CA ASP A 171 -16.65 10.33 9.04
C ASP A 171 -17.78 9.72 9.87
N TRP A 172 -17.84 10.06 11.16
CA TRP A 172 -18.91 9.65 12.08
C TRP A 172 -20.31 10.19 11.71
N ASN A 173 -20.46 10.78 10.51
CA ASN A 173 -21.64 11.53 10.10
C ASN A 173 -21.88 11.45 8.58
N ASP A 174 -21.84 10.24 7.98
CA ASP A 174 -22.28 9.93 6.61
C ASP A 174 -21.89 10.99 5.55
N ARG A 175 -20.63 11.40 5.46
CA ARG A 175 -20.20 12.38 4.44
C ARG A 175 -19.80 11.72 3.14
N TRP A 176 -20.77 11.00 2.60
CA TRP A 176 -20.94 10.66 1.19
C TRP A 176 -20.44 9.30 0.76
N TRP A 177 -19.72 8.49 1.55
CA TRP A 177 -19.33 7.15 1.10
C TRP A 177 -19.41 6.10 2.21
N VAL A 178 -20.10 5.00 1.92
CA VAL A 178 -20.17 3.78 2.71
C VAL A 178 -19.24 2.77 2.05
N THR A 179 -18.31 2.18 2.82
CA THR A 179 -17.30 1.25 2.29
C THR A 179 -17.20 0.01 3.16
N CYS A 180 -17.19 -1.15 2.52
CA CYS A 180 -16.92 -2.44 3.14
C CYS A 180 -15.89 -3.21 2.31
N MET A 181 -15.22 -4.16 2.95
CA MET A 181 -14.12 -4.91 2.36
C MET A 181 -14.29 -6.40 2.60
N ILE A 182 -13.77 -7.18 1.65
CA ILE A 182 -13.43 -8.59 1.83
C ILE A 182 -11.95 -8.73 1.52
N ALA A 183 -11.19 -9.28 2.45
CA ALA A 183 -9.79 -9.62 2.25
C ALA A 183 -9.67 -11.14 2.10
N PHE A 184 -8.98 -11.59 1.07
CA PHE A 184 -8.66 -13.00 0.84
C PHE A 184 -7.19 -13.25 1.16
N LYS A 185 -6.90 -14.34 1.87
CA LYS A 185 -5.53 -14.77 2.12
C LYS A 185 -4.96 -15.40 0.85
N THR A 186 -3.81 -14.91 0.41
CA THR A 186 -3.04 -15.49 -0.70
C THR A 186 -1.66 -15.93 -0.22
N SER A 187 -0.98 -16.73 -1.04
CA SER A 187 0.40 -17.17 -0.86
C SER A 187 1.39 -15.99 -0.92
N TYR A 188 1.05 -14.94 -1.66
CA TYR A 188 1.89 -13.75 -1.86
C TYR A 188 1.47 -12.55 -1.01
N GLY A 189 0.36 -12.61 -0.27
CA GLY A 189 -0.12 -11.50 0.56
C GLY A 189 -1.63 -11.51 0.76
N VAL A 190 -2.32 -10.52 0.17
CA VAL A 190 -3.77 -10.37 0.27
C VAL A 190 -4.37 -9.91 -1.06
N ILE A 191 -5.55 -10.42 -1.41
CA ILE A 191 -6.44 -9.74 -2.36
C ILE A 191 -7.50 -9.02 -1.53
N GLN A 192 -7.72 -7.73 -1.79
CA GLN A 192 -8.74 -6.93 -1.14
C GLN A 192 -9.81 -6.53 -2.17
N GLN A 193 -11.04 -6.90 -1.89
CA GLN A 193 -12.22 -6.52 -2.65
C GLN A 193 -13.01 -5.47 -1.85
N SER A 194 -13.01 -4.25 -2.36
CA SER A 194 -13.79 -3.12 -1.86
C SER A 194 -15.13 -3.05 -2.55
N LEU A 195 -16.17 -2.75 -1.78
CA LEU A 195 -17.40 -2.17 -2.31
C LEU A 195 -17.61 -0.83 -1.63
N PHE A 196 -17.93 0.19 -2.43
CA PHE A 196 -18.22 1.52 -1.92
C PHE A 196 -19.34 2.20 -2.70
N TYR A 197 -20.17 2.96 -2.00
CA TYR A 197 -21.27 3.70 -2.59
C TYR A 197 -21.60 4.96 -1.80
N SER A 198 -22.30 5.91 -2.42
CA SER A 198 -22.77 7.11 -1.75
C SER A 198 -24.28 7.06 -1.54
N PRO A 199 -24.82 7.26 -0.32
CA PRO A 199 -26.27 7.36 -0.13
C PRO A 199 -26.93 8.49 -0.95
N ILE A 200 -26.16 9.47 -1.43
CA ILE A 200 -26.64 10.57 -2.29
C ILE A 200 -26.75 10.13 -3.76
N HIS A 201 -25.85 9.26 -4.22
CA HIS A 201 -25.81 8.77 -5.61
C HIS A 201 -26.47 7.40 -5.79
N SER A 202 -26.72 6.70 -4.69
CA SER A 202 -27.21 5.32 -4.64
C SER A 202 -28.47 5.25 -3.75
N PRO A 203 -29.65 5.67 -4.24
CA PRO A 203 -30.86 5.80 -3.44
C PRO A 203 -31.36 4.47 -2.86
N GLU A 204 -31.04 3.36 -3.52
CA GLU A 204 -31.38 2.00 -3.07
C GLU A 204 -30.53 1.53 -1.87
N ARG A 205 -29.43 2.24 -1.56
CA ARG A 205 -28.53 1.96 -0.42
C ARG A 205 -28.18 0.47 -0.31
N PRO A 206 -27.40 -0.07 -1.26
CA PRO A 206 -27.07 -1.49 -1.29
C PRO A 206 -26.52 -1.97 0.05
N ASP A 207 -26.94 -3.16 0.50
CA ASP A 207 -26.31 -3.81 1.64
C ASP A 207 -24.88 -4.17 1.27
N CYS A 208 -23.95 -3.35 1.74
CA CYS A 208 -22.56 -3.40 1.32
C CYS A 208 -21.96 -4.78 1.57
N LEU A 209 -22.10 -5.33 2.79
CA LEU A 209 -21.48 -6.60 3.14
C LEU A 209 -22.08 -7.76 2.36
N GLN A 210 -23.42 -7.80 2.23
CA GLN A 210 -24.09 -8.89 1.52
C GLN A 210 -23.79 -8.88 0.03
N ILE A 211 -23.84 -7.71 -0.61
CA ILE A 211 -23.53 -7.59 -2.04
C ILE A 211 -22.04 -7.85 -2.27
N ASN A 212 -21.15 -7.31 -1.45
CA ASN A 212 -19.72 -7.57 -1.59
C ASN A 212 -19.43 -9.07 -1.45
N LEU A 213 -20.09 -9.76 -0.50
CA LEU A 213 -19.97 -11.21 -0.34
C LEU A 213 -20.49 -11.98 -1.55
N GLN A 214 -21.65 -11.60 -2.09
CA GLN A 214 -22.16 -12.20 -3.31
C GLN A 214 -21.15 -12.04 -4.47
N ARG A 215 -20.62 -10.83 -4.68
CA ARG A 215 -19.63 -10.57 -5.72
C ARG A 215 -18.32 -11.31 -5.49
N ALA A 216 -17.95 -11.54 -4.23
CA ALA A 216 -16.78 -12.31 -3.88
C ALA A 216 -16.91 -13.77 -4.35
N HIS A 217 -18.07 -14.42 -4.19
CA HIS A 217 -18.31 -15.76 -4.74
C HIS A 217 -18.30 -15.77 -6.29
N GLU A 218 -18.73 -14.70 -6.93
CA GLU A 218 -18.73 -14.59 -8.39
C GLU A 218 -17.31 -14.34 -8.95
N LEU A 219 -16.45 -13.64 -8.21
CA LEU A 219 -15.12 -13.22 -8.62
C LEU A 219 -14.00 -14.17 -8.15
N ALA A 220 -14.18 -14.89 -7.04
CA ALA A 220 -13.18 -15.80 -6.48
C ALA A 220 -12.62 -16.82 -7.50
N PRO A 221 -13.41 -17.39 -8.44
CA PRO A 221 -12.86 -18.29 -9.46
C PRO A 221 -11.84 -17.65 -10.41
N TYR A 222 -11.81 -16.31 -10.50
CA TYR A 222 -10.88 -15.56 -11.35
C TYR A 222 -9.67 -15.01 -10.58
N TYR A 223 -9.67 -15.16 -9.25
CA TYR A 223 -8.57 -14.70 -8.41
C TYR A 223 -7.42 -15.69 -8.41
N LYS A 224 -6.20 -15.17 -8.34
CA LYS A 224 -4.98 -15.97 -8.17
C LYS A 224 -4.56 -15.88 -6.71
N PHE A 225 -4.62 -17.00 -5.99
CA PHE A 225 -4.27 -17.11 -4.57
C PHE A 225 -2.84 -17.60 -4.37
#